data_AF-A0A5D4GWF6-F1
#
_entry.id   AF-A0A5D4GWF6-F1
#
_cell.length_a   1.000
_cell.length_b   1.000
_cell.length_c   1.000
_cell.angle_alpha   90.00
_cell.angle_beta   90.00
_cell.angle_gamma   90.00
#
_symmetry.space_group_name_H-M   'P 1'
#
loop_
_entity.id
_entity.type
_entity.pdbx_description
1 polymer ?
#
loop_
_entity_poly.entity_id
_entity_poly.type
_entity_poly.pdbx_seq_one_letter_code
_entity_poly.pdbx_strand_id
1 'polypeptide(L)'
;MKKTSILFLIIFMVSTMLACGTNNPEPNNKPNPEEPDHPEIPDVSNPEAIRVMVYNIRHGRGMDNIVGLHRILEVIKNSEASIVALNEIDRHYGARSNYEDQVKSLADALDMHYVYQPTTTEPANTASGNKPREHGHALLSKYAIVESEKRDFSVGDDYGRGILRAKLNVDGQNLQVYVTHWGLTEAARFNHIKETVMFMNDYPGKSVLMGDLNATPDEHNIITLKSRLLDATEDNAYTFNAETPTKKIDYIFASGDMDITETKVINTTASDHRPIVADINLDKEIDNSLLYPNFPESFEVTDGNFINYEGGDRVRTFPSGAWNFTQAAIVNNPRYVYDDRPTSGIDVVRMRNNLTTSAYVQMDFDLLNGASKVTVWYSVYFKDASSTWRLEYSTDGGTTWTQTGSDISDAGFVKKQAVFNMDITGPVRFRINKLGLGTTNNGRLCIDDFAIYKK
;
A
#
# COMPACT_ATOMS: atom_id res chain seq x y z
N MET A 1 20.00 35.29 -54.67
CA MET A 1 20.73 35.61 -55.93
C MET A 1 22.02 34.78 -55.99
N LYS A 2 22.36 34.28 -57.18
CA LYS A 2 23.67 33.75 -57.67
C LYS A 2 24.71 33.17 -56.68
N LYS A 3 24.97 31.85 -56.85
CA LYS A 3 26.27 31.11 -56.87
C LYS A 3 27.19 31.21 -55.63
N THR A 4 27.80 30.12 -55.14
CA THR A 4 29.09 29.55 -55.64
C THR A 4 29.50 28.40 -54.69
N SER A 5 30.18 27.28 -55.03
CA SER A 5 30.45 26.49 -56.27
C SER A 5 31.26 25.20 -55.91
N ILE A 6 31.38 24.22 -56.84
CA ILE A 6 32.52 23.24 -57.00
C ILE A 6 32.62 22.06 -55.97
N LEU A 7 33.11 20.84 -56.28
CA LEU A 7 33.20 19.99 -57.51
C LEU A 7 33.67 18.53 -57.14
N PHE A 8 33.53 17.58 -58.07
CA PHE A 8 33.91 16.14 -58.08
C PHE A 8 35.36 15.72 -57.72
N LEU A 9 35.51 14.47 -57.20
CA LEU A 9 36.46 13.40 -57.64
C LEU A 9 36.06 12.04 -56.99
N ILE A 10 35.65 10.94 -57.65
CA ILE A 10 36.32 9.89 -58.48
C ILE A 10 37.55 9.18 -57.83
N ILE A 11 37.51 7.84 -57.66
CA ILE A 11 38.42 6.78 -58.22
C ILE A 11 38.32 5.43 -57.46
N PHE A 12 38.55 4.34 -58.20
CA PHE A 12 38.45 2.90 -57.84
C PHE A 12 39.83 2.22 -57.95
N MET A 13 40.19 1.28 -57.07
CA MET A 13 41.31 0.30 -57.22
C MET A 13 41.12 -0.84 -56.20
N VAL A 14 41.64 -2.08 -56.30
CA VAL A 14 41.89 -3.09 -57.37
C VAL A 14 42.74 -4.21 -56.72
N SER A 15 42.18 -5.42 -56.67
CA SER A 15 42.78 -6.79 -56.65
C SER A 15 44.09 -7.19 -55.92
N THR A 16 43.95 -8.26 -55.11
CA THR A 16 44.75 -9.52 -55.05
C THR A 16 46.24 -9.58 -54.67
N MET A 17 46.53 -10.40 -53.64
CA MET A 17 47.59 -11.43 -53.48
C MET A 17 47.26 -12.21 -52.18
N LEU A 18 47.69 -13.43 -51.88
CA LEU A 18 48.07 -14.70 -52.54
C LEU A 18 48.19 -15.74 -51.37
N ALA A 19 48.40 -17.04 -51.62
CA ALA A 19 48.03 -18.10 -50.66
C ALA A 19 49.19 -18.94 -50.03
N CYS A 20 48.79 -19.97 -49.25
CA CYS A 20 49.53 -21.08 -48.61
C CYS A 20 50.21 -20.84 -47.24
N GLY A 21 50.04 -21.69 -46.22
CA GLY A 21 49.16 -22.88 -46.08
C GLY A 21 49.46 -23.79 -44.86
N THR A 22 48.71 -24.91 -44.74
CA THR A 22 48.87 -26.08 -43.81
C THR A 22 48.38 -25.90 -42.34
N ASN A 23 47.66 -26.80 -41.65
CA ASN A 23 47.15 -28.19 -41.90
C ASN A 23 45.81 -28.50 -41.14
N ASN A 24 45.00 -29.43 -41.70
CA ASN A 24 43.98 -30.39 -41.17
C ASN A 24 43.57 -30.46 -39.66
N PRO A 25 42.41 -31.09 -39.31
CA PRO A 25 41.18 -31.35 -40.08
C PRO A 25 39.86 -30.97 -39.33
N GLU A 26 38.72 -31.01 -40.02
CA GLU A 26 37.38 -30.82 -39.44
C GLU A 26 36.91 -32.02 -38.58
N PRO A 27 36.23 -31.80 -37.44
CA PRO A 27 35.41 -32.81 -36.80
C PRO A 27 33.96 -32.77 -37.32
N ASN A 28 33.49 -33.90 -37.86
CA ASN A 28 32.07 -34.18 -38.02
C ASN A 28 31.30 -33.94 -36.71
N ASN A 29 30.13 -33.32 -36.77
CA ASN A 29 29.10 -33.53 -35.76
C ASN A 29 27.76 -33.84 -36.42
N LYS A 30 27.20 -35.01 -36.08
CA LYS A 30 25.84 -35.41 -36.46
C LYS A 30 24.82 -34.56 -35.68
N PRO A 31 23.56 -34.45 -36.14
CA PRO A 31 22.50 -33.97 -35.27
C PRO A 31 22.45 -34.83 -34.00
N ASN A 32 22.39 -34.17 -32.84
CA ASN A 32 22.21 -34.83 -31.55
C ASN A 32 20.79 -35.44 -31.47
N PRO A 33 20.55 -36.51 -30.69
CA PRO A 33 19.19 -37.02 -30.50
C PRO A 33 18.29 -35.95 -29.88
N GLU A 34 17.00 -36.01 -30.20
CA GLU A 34 15.97 -35.18 -29.56
C GLU A 34 16.01 -35.39 -28.04
N GLU A 35 16.23 -34.29 -27.31
CA GLU A 35 16.09 -34.24 -25.86
C GLU A 35 14.59 -34.38 -25.55
N PRO A 36 14.18 -35.20 -24.56
CA PRO A 36 12.78 -35.52 -24.37
C PRO A 36 11.97 -34.25 -24.03
N ASP A 37 10.87 -34.10 -24.75
CA ASP A 37 9.92 -32.99 -24.70
C ASP A 37 9.63 -32.56 -23.24
N HIS A 38 10.32 -31.50 -22.81
CA HIS A 38 10.14 -30.93 -21.49
C HIS A 38 8.83 -30.17 -21.55
N PRO A 39 7.77 -30.59 -20.83
CA PRO A 39 6.47 -29.94 -20.97
C PRO A 39 6.63 -28.45 -20.67
N GLU A 40 6.16 -27.61 -21.58
CA GLU A 40 6.03 -26.17 -21.33
C GLU A 40 5.33 -26.03 -19.97
N ILE A 41 6.04 -25.45 -19.00
CA ILE A 41 5.42 -25.06 -17.74
C ILE A 41 4.35 -24.05 -18.18
N PRO A 42 3.04 -24.34 -17.94
CA PRO A 42 2.00 -23.45 -18.39
C PRO A 42 2.27 -22.08 -17.78
N ASP A 43 2.19 -21.04 -18.62
CA ASP A 43 2.27 -19.65 -18.20
C ASP A 43 1.34 -19.48 -17.01
N VAL A 44 1.93 -19.29 -15.82
CA VAL A 44 1.19 -19.21 -14.57
C VAL A 44 0.58 -17.83 -14.57
N SER A 45 -0.61 -17.75 -15.16
CA SER A 45 -1.33 -16.50 -15.43
C SER A 45 -1.24 -15.58 -14.21
N ASN A 46 -0.42 -14.55 -14.33
CA ASN A 46 -0.34 -13.46 -13.36
C ASN A 46 -1.79 -12.98 -13.15
N PRO A 47 -2.38 -13.08 -11.95
CA PRO A 47 -3.80 -12.80 -11.77
C PRO A 47 -4.09 -11.38 -12.26
N GLU A 48 -5.04 -11.24 -13.20
CA GLU A 48 -5.28 -9.96 -13.87
C GLU A 48 -5.54 -8.87 -12.83
N ALA A 49 -4.77 -7.77 -12.94
CA ALA A 49 -4.84 -6.66 -12.00
C ALA A 49 -6.28 -6.15 -11.88
N ILE A 50 -6.81 -6.07 -10.66
CA ILE A 50 -8.15 -5.53 -10.46
C ILE A 50 -8.11 -4.02 -10.57
N ARG A 51 -8.83 -3.47 -11.57
CA ARG A 51 -9.00 -2.02 -11.69
C ARG A 51 -10.03 -1.52 -10.69
N VAL A 52 -9.59 -0.66 -9.77
CA VAL A 52 -10.42 0.02 -8.77
C VAL A 52 -10.54 1.51 -9.10
N MET A 53 -11.64 2.15 -8.69
CA MET A 53 -11.94 3.55 -8.98
C MET A 53 -12.53 4.26 -7.77
N VAL A 54 -12.11 5.50 -7.51
CA VAL A 54 -12.78 6.43 -6.58
C VAL A 54 -13.32 7.62 -7.35
N TYR A 55 -14.56 8.04 -7.04
CA TYR A 55 -15.17 9.22 -7.65
C TYR A 55 -16.17 9.91 -6.72
N ASN A 56 -15.88 11.14 -6.26
CA ASN A 56 -16.94 12.04 -5.82
C ASN A 56 -17.72 12.53 -7.05
N ILE A 57 -18.97 12.08 -7.18
CA ILE A 57 -19.82 12.37 -8.36
C ILE A 57 -20.69 13.61 -8.18
N ARG A 58 -20.68 14.23 -6.99
CA ARG A 58 -21.45 15.43 -6.66
C ARG A 58 -22.91 15.35 -7.11
N HIS A 59 -23.62 14.29 -6.73
CA HIS A 59 -25.00 13.94 -7.14
C HIS A 59 -25.26 13.97 -8.67
N GLY A 60 -24.21 13.77 -9.48
CA GLY A 60 -24.24 13.86 -10.94
C GLY A 60 -24.19 15.29 -11.49
N ARG A 61 -23.83 16.30 -10.69
CA ARG A 61 -23.73 17.71 -11.07
C ARG A 61 -22.30 18.10 -11.45
N GLY A 62 -22.10 18.36 -12.73
CA GLY A 62 -20.82 18.76 -13.31
C GLY A 62 -20.53 20.25 -13.15
N MET A 63 -19.43 20.66 -13.78
CA MET A 63 -18.97 22.06 -13.76
C MET A 63 -19.91 23.01 -14.51
N ASP A 64 -20.68 22.49 -15.47
CA ASP A 64 -21.79 23.18 -16.14
C ASP A 64 -23.00 23.46 -15.22
N ASN A 65 -23.01 22.92 -14.00
CA ASN A 65 -24.10 22.97 -13.02
C ASN A 65 -25.40 22.26 -13.44
N ILE A 66 -25.41 21.56 -14.56
CA ILE A 66 -26.49 20.68 -14.98
C ILE A 66 -26.34 19.36 -14.20
N VAL A 67 -27.43 18.64 -13.95
CA VAL A 67 -27.38 17.27 -13.40
C VAL A 67 -27.58 16.27 -14.52
N GLY A 68 -26.69 15.26 -14.60
CA GLY A 68 -26.72 14.25 -15.65
C GLY A 68 -25.94 13.02 -15.22
N LEU A 69 -26.66 11.95 -14.83
CA LEU A 69 -26.05 10.70 -14.39
C LEU A 69 -25.37 9.93 -15.53
N HIS A 70 -25.82 10.14 -16.79
CA HIS A 70 -25.26 9.46 -17.97
C HIS A 70 -23.76 9.73 -18.17
N ARG A 71 -23.28 10.97 -17.98
CA ARG A 71 -21.85 11.29 -18.11
C ARG A 71 -21.00 10.72 -16.98
N ILE A 72 -21.58 10.50 -15.79
CA ILE A 72 -20.93 9.77 -14.70
C ILE A 72 -20.80 8.30 -15.09
N LEU A 73 -21.88 7.69 -15.59
CA LEU A 73 -21.91 6.34 -16.12
C LEU A 73 -20.88 6.14 -17.26
N GLU A 74 -20.77 7.08 -18.20
CA GLU A 74 -19.79 7.04 -19.28
C GLU A 74 -18.34 7.11 -18.77
N VAL A 75 -18.04 7.98 -17.79
CA VAL A 75 -16.71 8.05 -17.16
C VAL A 75 -16.36 6.75 -16.45
N ILE A 76 -17.29 6.13 -15.72
CA ILE A 76 -17.07 4.83 -15.06
C ILE A 76 -16.93 3.70 -16.09
N LYS A 77 -17.77 3.66 -17.11
CA LYS A 77 -17.75 2.62 -18.14
C LYS A 77 -16.45 2.66 -18.97
N ASN A 78 -16.00 3.86 -19.34
CA ASN A 78 -14.77 4.06 -20.11
C ASN A 78 -13.50 3.91 -19.28
N SER A 79 -13.60 3.80 -17.94
CA SER A 79 -12.44 3.49 -17.09
C SER A 79 -12.21 1.98 -16.97
N GLU A 80 -13.22 1.16 -17.32
CA GLU A 80 -13.24 -0.31 -17.25
C GLU A 80 -13.17 -0.90 -15.82
N ALA A 81 -13.21 -0.04 -14.80
CA ALA A 81 -13.11 -0.43 -13.39
C ALA A 81 -14.07 -1.57 -13.00
N SER A 82 -13.56 -2.52 -12.21
CA SER A 82 -14.29 -3.67 -11.68
C SER A 82 -14.81 -3.43 -10.26
N ILE A 83 -14.29 -2.41 -9.58
CA ILE A 83 -14.72 -1.96 -8.25
C ILE A 83 -14.75 -0.43 -8.26
N VAL A 84 -15.85 0.19 -7.82
CA VAL A 84 -16.07 1.64 -7.91
C VAL A 84 -16.63 2.18 -6.59
N ALA A 85 -15.86 3.04 -5.93
CA ALA A 85 -16.25 3.82 -4.76
C ALA A 85 -16.83 5.18 -5.21
N LEU A 86 -18.07 5.46 -4.81
CA LEU A 86 -18.78 6.71 -5.16
C LEU A 86 -19.09 7.53 -3.92
N ASN A 87 -18.69 8.81 -3.92
CA ASN A 87 -19.08 9.81 -2.92
C ASN A 87 -20.12 10.79 -3.47
N GLU A 88 -20.85 11.45 -2.57
CA GLU A 88 -21.97 12.35 -2.85
C GLU A 88 -23.07 11.77 -3.75
N ILE A 89 -23.50 10.54 -3.50
CA ILE A 89 -24.57 9.89 -4.29
C ILE A 89 -25.93 9.98 -3.58
N ASP A 90 -26.94 10.42 -4.33
CA ASP A 90 -28.32 10.58 -3.83
C ASP A 90 -29.14 9.30 -4.06
N ARG A 91 -30.00 8.99 -3.08
CA ARG A 91 -31.17 8.13 -3.27
C ARG A 91 -32.42 8.87 -2.82
N HIS A 92 -33.31 9.17 -3.77
CA HIS A 92 -34.60 9.83 -3.52
C HIS A 92 -34.49 11.18 -2.79
N TYR A 93 -33.32 11.83 -2.81
CA TYR A 93 -33.00 12.92 -1.88
C TYR A 93 -33.83 14.19 -2.10
N GLY A 94 -33.96 14.63 -3.35
CA GLY A 94 -34.63 15.88 -3.68
C GLY A 94 -34.73 16.14 -5.18
N ALA A 95 -35.32 17.29 -5.51
CA ALA A 95 -35.49 17.74 -6.90
C ALA A 95 -34.15 17.92 -7.64
N ARG A 96 -33.03 18.16 -6.94
CA ARG A 96 -31.68 18.27 -7.53
C ARG A 96 -31.28 17.04 -8.35
N SER A 97 -31.68 15.87 -7.87
CA SER A 97 -31.40 14.54 -8.44
C SER A 97 -32.68 13.87 -8.96
N ASN A 98 -33.73 14.66 -9.24
CA ASN A 98 -35.05 14.19 -9.68
C ASN A 98 -35.65 13.06 -8.82
N TYR A 99 -35.29 12.98 -7.53
CA TYR A 99 -35.64 11.88 -6.62
C TYR A 99 -35.24 10.47 -7.11
N GLU A 100 -34.24 10.37 -7.99
CA GLU A 100 -33.70 9.11 -8.52
C GLU A 100 -32.99 8.28 -7.42
N ASP A 101 -32.95 6.95 -7.55
CA ASP A 101 -32.00 6.09 -6.82
C ASP A 101 -30.73 5.97 -7.66
N GLN A 102 -29.85 6.99 -7.58
CA GLN A 102 -28.67 7.07 -8.45
C GLN A 102 -27.75 5.85 -8.27
N VAL A 103 -27.70 5.30 -7.06
CA VAL A 103 -26.94 4.07 -6.76
C VAL A 103 -27.46 2.91 -7.59
N LYS A 104 -28.79 2.68 -7.55
CA LYS A 104 -29.40 1.60 -8.32
C LYS A 104 -29.30 1.84 -9.82
N SER A 105 -29.54 3.06 -10.30
CA SER A 105 -29.41 3.39 -11.73
C SER A 105 -28.01 3.13 -12.28
N LEU A 106 -26.95 3.48 -11.54
CA LEU A 106 -25.57 3.19 -11.94
C LEU A 106 -25.26 1.69 -11.85
N ALA A 107 -25.65 1.02 -10.76
CA ALA A 107 -25.41 -0.41 -10.58
C ALA A 107 -26.09 -1.27 -11.66
N ASP A 108 -27.37 -1.00 -11.97
CA ASP A 108 -28.12 -1.68 -13.03
C ASP A 108 -27.50 -1.43 -14.42
N ALA A 109 -27.01 -0.21 -14.69
CA ALA A 109 -26.44 0.16 -15.99
C ALA A 109 -25.00 -0.33 -16.20
N LEU A 110 -24.29 -0.68 -15.13
CA LEU A 110 -22.94 -1.25 -15.13
C LEU A 110 -22.92 -2.77 -14.93
N ASP A 111 -24.07 -3.39 -14.67
CA ASP A 111 -24.21 -4.80 -14.27
C ASP A 111 -23.32 -5.15 -13.05
N MET A 112 -23.47 -4.35 -11.98
CA MET A 112 -22.67 -4.46 -10.75
C MET A 112 -23.52 -4.71 -9.50
N HIS A 113 -22.99 -5.52 -8.59
CA HIS A 113 -23.44 -5.56 -7.20
C HIS A 113 -23.16 -4.22 -6.51
N TYR A 114 -23.93 -3.86 -5.48
CA TYR A 114 -23.66 -2.64 -4.72
C TYR A 114 -23.99 -2.75 -3.23
N VAL A 115 -23.30 -1.93 -2.42
CA VAL A 115 -23.70 -1.59 -1.05
C VAL A 115 -23.69 -0.08 -0.91
N TYR A 116 -24.69 0.46 -0.23
CA TYR A 116 -24.85 1.90 0.02
C TYR A 116 -24.93 2.21 1.51
N GLN A 117 -24.26 3.27 1.95
CA GLN A 117 -24.48 3.89 3.25
C GLN A 117 -25.08 5.29 3.08
N PRO A 118 -26.32 5.52 3.55
CA PRO A 118 -26.79 6.89 3.77
C PRO A 118 -26.00 7.47 4.94
N THR A 119 -25.40 8.65 4.75
CA THR A 119 -24.77 9.42 5.83
C THR A 119 -25.59 10.64 6.21
N THR A 120 -26.59 11.01 5.40
CA THR A 120 -27.64 11.98 5.73
C THR A 120 -28.98 11.42 5.28
N THR A 121 -29.95 11.35 6.20
CA THR A 121 -31.30 10.83 5.93
C THR A 121 -32.35 11.86 6.34
N GLU A 122 -33.15 12.25 5.37
CA GLU A 122 -34.19 13.25 5.47
C GLU A 122 -35.60 12.58 5.43
N PRO A 123 -36.62 13.16 6.11
CA PRO A 123 -37.96 12.57 6.15
C PRO A 123 -38.59 12.38 4.77
N ALA A 124 -39.30 11.26 4.60
CA ALA A 124 -40.01 10.92 3.38
C ALA A 124 -41.09 11.95 2.99
N ASN A 125 -41.33 12.11 1.68
CA ASN A 125 -42.41 12.96 1.17
C ASN A 125 -43.04 12.38 -0.10
N THR A 126 -44.14 12.97 -0.57
CA THR A 126 -44.86 12.49 -1.77
C THR A 126 -43.98 12.47 -3.03
N ALA A 127 -43.07 13.43 -3.17
CA ALA A 127 -42.18 13.53 -4.34
C ALA A 127 -41.07 12.47 -4.34
N SER A 128 -40.64 11.99 -3.17
CA SER A 128 -39.76 10.82 -3.03
C SER A 128 -40.48 9.48 -3.15
N GLY A 129 -41.77 9.48 -3.54
CA GLY A 129 -42.60 8.27 -3.55
C GLY A 129 -42.88 7.72 -2.15
N ASN A 130 -42.89 8.59 -1.13
CA ASN A 130 -43.00 8.26 0.29
C ASN A 130 -41.86 7.37 0.83
N LYS A 131 -40.67 7.49 0.24
CA LYS A 131 -39.43 6.82 0.71
C LYS A 131 -38.52 7.79 1.48
N PRO A 132 -37.65 7.29 2.38
CA PRO A 132 -36.56 8.09 2.96
C PRO A 132 -35.75 8.81 1.88
N ARG A 133 -35.29 10.02 2.19
CA ARG A 133 -34.55 10.88 1.28
C ARG A 133 -33.08 10.86 1.70
N GLU A 134 -32.26 10.11 0.99
CA GLU A 134 -30.94 9.66 1.44
C GLU A 134 -29.81 10.28 0.61
N HIS A 135 -28.72 10.66 1.27
CA HIS A 135 -27.46 11.08 0.65
C HIS A 135 -26.29 10.39 1.36
N GLY A 136 -25.25 10.01 0.63
CA GLY A 136 -24.08 9.35 1.22
C GLY A 136 -23.10 8.80 0.17
N HIS A 137 -22.60 7.59 0.40
CA HIS A 137 -21.60 6.93 -0.44
C HIS A 137 -21.95 5.46 -0.74
N ALA A 138 -21.42 4.95 -1.85
CA ALA A 138 -21.67 3.59 -2.32
C ALA A 138 -20.38 2.89 -2.76
N LEU A 139 -20.38 1.57 -2.66
CA LEU A 139 -19.49 0.68 -3.40
C LEU A 139 -20.30 -0.03 -4.47
N LEU A 140 -19.80 -0.04 -5.71
CA LEU A 140 -20.27 -0.89 -6.81
C LEU A 140 -19.15 -1.89 -7.15
N SER A 141 -19.49 -3.12 -7.52
CA SER A 141 -18.50 -4.14 -7.91
C SER A 141 -19.06 -5.18 -8.88
N LYS A 142 -18.22 -5.62 -9.83
CA LYS A 142 -18.47 -6.83 -10.64
C LYS A 142 -18.35 -8.11 -9.80
N TYR A 143 -17.62 -8.06 -8.68
CA TYR A 143 -17.38 -9.20 -7.80
C TYR A 143 -18.49 -9.36 -6.75
N ALA A 144 -18.74 -10.60 -6.35
CA ALA A 144 -19.77 -10.91 -5.37
C ALA A 144 -19.44 -10.29 -4.00
N ILE A 145 -20.38 -9.53 -3.46
CA ILE A 145 -20.28 -8.93 -2.12
C ILE A 145 -20.79 -9.96 -1.11
N VAL A 146 -19.88 -10.62 -0.41
CA VAL A 146 -20.20 -11.74 0.49
C VAL A 146 -20.52 -11.29 1.92
N GLU A 147 -20.13 -10.08 2.29
CA GLU A 147 -20.31 -9.50 3.63
C GLU A 147 -20.27 -7.96 3.53
N SER A 148 -20.97 -7.24 4.40
CA SER A 148 -20.81 -5.78 4.49
C SER A 148 -21.19 -5.23 5.87
N GLU A 149 -20.47 -4.21 6.33
CA GLU A 149 -20.77 -3.44 7.55
C GLU A 149 -20.67 -1.94 7.24
N LYS A 150 -21.39 -1.12 7.99
CA LYS A 150 -21.42 0.35 7.85
C LYS A 150 -21.33 0.96 9.24
N ARG A 151 -20.54 2.03 9.38
CA ARG A 151 -20.43 2.79 10.62
C ARG A 151 -20.53 4.28 10.32
N ASP A 152 -21.35 4.99 11.08
CA ASP A 152 -21.35 6.44 11.08
C ASP A 152 -20.25 6.93 12.02
N PHE A 153 -19.58 8.03 11.67
CA PHE A 153 -18.53 8.59 12.52
C PHE A 153 -19.12 9.35 13.71
N SER A 154 -18.50 9.22 14.88
CA SER A 154 -19.02 9.81 16.12
C SER A 154 -19.00 11.34 16.16
N VAL A 155 -18.14 11.98 15.36
CA VAL A 155 -18.01 13.44 15.24
C VAL A 155 -17.78 13.84 13.78
N GLY A 156 -18.83 14.33 13.12
CA GLY A 156 -18.79 14.88 11.75
C GLY A 156 -18.60 16.39 11.68
N ASP A 157 -19.04 16.98 10.56
CA ASP A 157 -19.28 18.43 10.42
C ASP A 157 -20.80 18.70 10.39
N ASP A 158 -21.25 19.72 9.65
CA ASP A 158 -22.69 20.04 9.50
C ASP A 158 -23.52 18.91 8.83
N TYR A 159 -22.87 17.91 8.21
CA TYR A 159 -23.52 16.73 7.65
C TYR A 159 -22.94 15.44 8.24
N GLY A 160 -23.78 14.42 8.41
CA GLY A 160 -23.33 13.11 8.85
C GLY A 160 -22.34 12.48 7.85
N ARG A 161 -21.34 11.76 8.39
CA ARG A 161 -20.30 11.03 7.65
C ARG A 161 -20.16 9.63 8.22
N GLY A 162 -19.48 8.76 7.47
CA GLY A 162 -19.21 7.41 7.92
C GLY A 162 -18.27 6.65 6.98
N ILE A 163 -18.18 5.36 7.23
CA ILE A 163 -17.36 4.42 6.48
C ILE A 163 -18.12 3.11 6.28
N LEU A 164 -18.15 2.68 5.03
CA LEU A 164 -18.74 1.43 4.56
C LEU A 164 -17.61 0.44 4.27
N ARG A 165 -17.75 -0.79 4.74
CA ARG A 165 -16.87 -1.93 4.43
C ARG A 165 -17.67 -2.99 3.69
N ALA A 166 -17.11 -3.51 2.61
CA ALA A 166 -17.61 -4.67 1.90
C ALA A 166 -16.50 -5.72 1.78
N LYS A 167 -16.85 -6.98 1.94
CA LYS A 167 -15.98 -8.11 1.62
C LYS A 167 -16.34 -8.61 0.23
N LEU A 168 -15.37 -8.58 -0.67
CA LEU A 168 -15.51 -9.09 -2.02
C LEU A 168 -14.84 -10.46 -2.12
N ASN A 169 -15.44 -11.35 -2.91
CA ASN A 169 -14.78 -12.56 -3.40
C ASN A 169 -14.24 -12.28 -4.81
N VAL A 170 -12.92 -12.07 -4.90
CA VAL A 170 -12.18 -11.83 -6.14
C VAL A 170 -11.46 -13.14 -6.49
N ASP A 171 -12.03 -13.92 -7.41
CA ASP A 171 -11.46 -15.16 -7.94
C ASP A 171 -11.01 -16.18 -6.86
N GLY A 172 -11.76 -16.24 -5.75
CA GLY A 172 -11.49 -17.10 -4.59
C GLY A 172 -10.76 -16.40 -3.44
N GLN A 173 -10.20 -15.22 -3.67
CA GLN A 173 -9.54 -14.40 -2.67
C GLN A 173 -10.51 -13.43 -1.98
N ASN A 174 -10.32 -13.22 -0.68
CA ASN A 174 -11.12 -12.26 0.09
C ASN A 174 -10.44 -10.89 0.09
N LEU A 175 -11.12 -9.89 -0.46
CA LEU A 175 -10.68 -8.48 -0.42
C LEU A 175 -11.61 -7.65 0.46
N GLN A 176 -11.04 -6.88 1.39
CA GLN A 176 -11.80 -5.88 2.15
C GLN A 176 -11.77 -4.55 1.39
N VAL A 177 -12.93 -4.01 1.00
CA VAL A 177 -13.03 -2.71 0.34
C VAL A 177 -13.78 -1.73 1.22
N TYR A 178 -13.16 -0.59 1.49
CA TYR A 178 -13.69 0.49 2.32
C TYR A 178 -14.00 1.72 1.48
N VAL A 179 -15.18 2.31 1.70
CA VAL A 179 -15.59 3.58 1.10
C VAL A 179 -15.94 4.56 2.20
N THR A 180 -15.40 5.78 2.14
CA THR A 180 -15.68 6.84 3.12
C THR A 180 -15.73 8.21 2.45
N HIS A 181 -16.32 9.19 3.14
CA HIS A 181 -16.24 10.63 2.82
C HIS A 181 -15.93 11.36 4.11
N TRP A 182 -14.83 12.10 4.19
CA TRP A 182 -14.46 12.80 5.42
C TRP A 182 -15.02 14.24 5.49
N GLY A 183 -14.94 14.83 6.68
CA GLY A 183 -15.49 16.15 6.98
C GLY A 183 -14.56 17.29 6.55
N LEU A 184 -15.15 18.46 6.36
CA LEU A 184 -14.45 19.67 5.91
C LEU A 184 -13.60 20.32 7.02
N THR A 185 -13.91 20.05 8.29
CA THR A 185 -13.16 20.58 9.44
C THR A 185 -12.02 19.65 9.86
N GLU A 186 -10.88 20.23 10.27
CA GLU A 186 -9.73 19.46 10.80
C GLU A 186 -10.14 18.59 12.00
N ALA A 187 -11.00 19.11 12.87
CA ALA A 187 -11.50 18.39 14.05
C ALA A 187 -12.36 17.16 13.69
N ALA A 188 -13.19 17.24 12.62
CA ALA A 188 -13.90 16.08 12.10
C ALA A 188 -12.91 15.06 11.53
N ARG A 189 -11.97 15.50 10.66
CA ARG A 189 -10.97 14.61 10.05
C ARG A 189 -10.10 13.88 11.08
N PHE A 190 -9.73 14.55 12.18
CA PHE A 190 -8.98 13.93 13.28
C PHE A 190 -9.73 12.79 13.99
N ASN A 191 -11.07 12.87 14.08
CA ASN A 191 -11.88 11.75 14.58
C ASN A 191 -12.08 10.69 13.49
N HIS A 192 -12.33 11.10 12.25
CA HIS A 192 -12.56 10.18 11.12
C HIS A 192 -11.35 9.29 10.82
N ILE A 193 -10.11 9.80 10.87
CA ILE A 193 -8.92 8.95 10.71
C ILE A 193 -8.89 7.86 11.78
N LYS A 194 -9.10 8.22 13.04
CA LYS A 194 -9.08 7.27 14.17
C LYS A 194 -10.16 6.19 14.02
N GLU A 195 -11.39 6.58 13.68
CA GLU A 195 -12.51 5.64 13.53
C GLU A 195 -12.40 4.79 12.26
N THR A 196 -11.95 5.34 11.14
CA THR A 196 -11.60 4.62 9.90
C THR A 196 -10.59 3.51 10.22
N VAL A 197 -9.50 3.89 10.89
CA VAL A 197 -8.34 3.03 11.14
C VAL A 197 -8.67 1.98 12.20
N MET A 198 -9.50 2.29 13.21
CA MET A 198 -10.09 1.29 14.12
C MET A 198 -10.98 0.29 13.37
N PHE A 199 -11.87 0.75 12.48
CA PHE A 199 -12.78 -0.15 11.74
C PHE A 199 -12.03 -1.08 10.78
N MET A 200 -10.93 -0.62 10.18
CA MET A 200 -10.06 -1.48 9.37
C MET A 200 -9.40 -2.59 10.20
N ASN A 201 -9.10 -2.36 11.48
CA ASN A 201 -8.47 -3.36 12.35
C ASN A 201 -9.40 -4.50 12.77
N ASP A 202 -10.72 -4.27 12.76
CA ASP A 202 -11.70 -5.34 13.04
C ASP A 202 -11.71 -6.42 11.93
N TYR A 203 -11.14 -6.11 10.75
CA TYR A 203 -11.14 -6.95 9.56
C TYR A 203 -9.77 -7.04 8.89
N PRO A 204 -8.80 -7.76 9.50
CA PRO A 204 -7.47 -7.94 8.94
C PRO A 204 -7.47 -8.68 7.59
N GLY A 205 -6.42 -8.43 6.80
CA GLY A 205 -6.20 -9.01 5.47
C GLY A 205 -6.01 -7.95 4.38
N LYS A 206 -5.94 -8.42 3.12
CA LYS A 206 -5.83 -7.57 1.92
C LYS A 206 -6.96 -6.53 1.91
N SER A 207 -6.60 -5.25 1.80
CA SER A 207 -7.57 -4.16 1.91
C SER A 207 -7.30 -2.99 0.97
N VAL A 208 -8.39 -2.43 0.45
CA VAL A 208 -8.40 -1.20 -0.35
C VAL A 208 -9.32 -0.18 0.33
N LEU A 209 -8.83 1.02 0.61
CA LEU A 209 -9.60 2.16 1.15
C LEU A 209 -9.70 3.24 0.08
N MET A 210 -10.92 3.71 -0.19
CA MET A 210 -11.22 4.71 -1.22
C MET A 210 -12.14 5.80 -0.68
N GLY A 211 -11.92 7.03 -1.12
CA GLY A 211 -12.85 8.13 -0.89
C GLY A 211 -12.27 9.54 -1.07
N ASP A 212 -13.16 10.52 -1.11
CA ASP A 212 -12.85 11.92 -0.80
C ASP A 212 -12.55 12.07 0.70
N LEU A 213 -11.28 12.26 1.03
CA LEU A 213 -10.80 12.41 2.41
C LEU A 213 -10.73 13.89 2.84
N ASN A 214 -11.07 14.84 1.97
CA ASN A 214 -11.05 16.28 2.24
C ASN A 214 -9.75 16.79 2.92
N ALA A 215 -8.62 16.12 2.65
CA ALA A 215 -7.31 16.40 3.26
C ALA A 215 -6.18 16.34 2.24
N THR A 216 -5.23 17.27 2.32
CA THR A 216 -4.04 17.29 1.46
C THR A 216 -2.97 16.30 1.95
N PRO A 217 -2.00 15.89 1.09
CA PRO A 217 -1.04 14.83 1.41
C PRO A 217 -0.14 15.07 2.62
N ASP A 218 0.03 16.34 3.01
CA ASP A 218 0.79 16.83 4.16
C ASP A 218 -0.02 16.92 5.46
N GLU A 219 -1.33 16.72 5.43
CA GLU A 219 -2.16 16.67 6.63
C GLU A 219 -1.90 15.40 7.44
N HIS A 220 -1.81 15.55 8.76
CA HIS A 220 -1.53 14.44 9.71
C HIS A 220 -2.40 13.19 9.47
N ASN A 221 -3.66 13.38 9.08
CA ASN A 221 -4.62 12.31 8.79
C ASN A 221 -4.17 11.44 7.60
N ILE A 222 -3.70 12.06 6.52
CA ILE A 222 -3.22 11.36 5.31
C ILE A 222 -1.86 10.71 5.55
N ILE A 223 -0.95 11.40 6.24
CA ILE A 223 0.36 10.82 6.58
C ILE A 223 0.16 9.58 7.49
N THR A 224 -0.87 9.57 8.35
CA THR A 224 -1.24 8.41 9.19
C THR A 224 -1.76 7.22 8.37
N LEU A 225 -2.48 7.45 7.26
CA LEU A 225 -2.83 6.36 6.33
C LEU A 225 -1.58 5.86 5.59
N LYS A 226 -0.72 6.75 5.10
CA LYS A 226 0.55 6.41 4.41
C LYS A 226 1.56 5.65 5.28
N SER A 227 1.45 5.72 6.61
CA SER A 227 2.24 4.86 7.51
C SER A 227 1.65 3.47 7.74
N ARG A 228 0.59 3.09 7.00
CA ARG A 228 -0.10 1.79 7.10
C ARG A 228 -0.40 1.17 5.72
N LEU A 229 -0.71 2.01 4.74
CA LEU A 229 -1.19 1.65 3.41
C LEU A 229 -0.34 2.36 2.35
N LEU A 230 -0.23 1.74 1.19
CA LEU A 230 0.33 2.33 -0.02
C LEU A 230 -0.68 3.32 -0.60
N ASP A 231 -0.29 4.59 -0.76
CA ASP A 231 -1.05 5.56 -1.56
C ASP A 231 -0.84 5.21 -3.03
N ALA A 232 -1.92 5.04 -3.80
CA ALA A 232 -1.83 4.62 -5.19
C ALA A 232 -1.28 5.72 -6.12
N THR A 233 -1.31 6.99 -5.70
CA THR A 233 -0.85 8.10 -6.55
C THR A 233 0.11 9.04 -5.84
N GLU A 234 0.93 9.72 -6.65
CA GLU A 234 1.83 10.79 -6.18
C GLU A 234 1.09 11.96 -5.51
N ASP A 235 1.81 12.79 -4.76
CA ASP A 235 1.24 13.91 -4.00
C ASP A 235 0.68 15.04 -4.90
N ASN A 236 1.12 15.10 -6.15
CA ASN A 236 0.67 16.07 -7.15
C ASN A 236 -0.50 15.56 -8.03
N ALA A 237 -1.08 14.40 -7.70
CA ALA A 237 -2.25 13.83 -8.40
C ALA A 237 -3.54 14.60 -8.06
N TYR A 238 -3.64 15.85 -8.50
CA TYR A 238 -4.72 16.75 -8.12
C TYR A 238 -6.06 16.36 -8.75
N THR A 239 -7.09 16.26 -7.90
CA THR A 239 -8.45 15.85 -8.24
C THR A 239 -9.47 16.98 -8.17
N PHE A 240 -9.21 18.02 -7.36
CA PHE A 240 -10.13 19.15 -7.12
C PHE A 240 -9.44 20.51 -7.34
N ASN A 241 -10.07 21.52 -7.93
CA ASN A 241 -11.33 21.50 -8.65
C ASN A 241 -11.13 20.95 -10.08
N ALA A 242 -12.10 20.22 -10.62
CA ALA A 242 -11.95 19.48 -11.88
C ALA A 242 -11.51 20.30 -13.11
N GLU A 243 -11.86 21.59 -13.23
CA GLU A 243 -11.37 22.44 -14.34
C GLU A 243 -9.92 22.89 -14.11
N THR A 244 -9.61 23.36 -12.90
CA THR A 244 -8.29 23.86 -12.50
C THR A 244 -7.82 23.14 -11.23
N PRO A 245 -7.30 21.91 -11.34
CA PRO A 245 -7.04 21.07 -10.18
C PRO A 245 -5.80 21.56 -9.45
N THR A 246 -5.94 21.78 -8.15
CA THR A 246 -4.94 22.37 -7.25
C THR A 246 -4.79 21.62 -5.94
N LYS A 247 -5.65 20.62 -5.67
CA LYS A 247 -5.64 19.79 -4.48
C LYS A 247 -5.80 18.32 -4.84
N LYS A 248 -5.03 17.45 -4.18
CA LYS A 248 -5.32 16.02 -4.06
C LYS A 248 -6.10 15.84 -2.76
N ILE A 249 -7.36 15.39 -2.88
CA ILE A 249 -8.24 15.10 -1.72
C ILE A 249 -8.99 13.77 -1.84
N ASP A 250 -9.10 13.22 -3.05
CA ASP A 250 -9.55 11.85 -3.28
C ASP A 250 -8.35 10.90 -3.27
N TYR A 251 -8.52 9.71 -2.68
CA TYR A 251 -7.43 8.74 -2.52
C TYR A 251 -7.91 7.31 -2.83
N ILE A 252 -6.94 6.50 -3.28
CA ILE A 252 -7.00 5.05 -3.28
C ILE A 252 -5.79 4.58 -2.48
N PHE A 253 -6.04 3.82 -1.42
CA PHE A 253 -5.03 3.22 -0.55
C PHE A 253 -5.12 1.70 -0.61
N ALA A 254 -3.99 1.00 -0.66
CA ALA A 254 -3.90 -0.47 -0.66
C ALA A 254 -3.03 -0.99 0.50
N SER A 255 -3.27 -2.20 1.00
CA SER A 255 -2.37 -2.85 1.95
C SER A 255 -0.99 -3.18 1.32
N GLY A 256 0.07 -3.16 2.13
CA GLY A 256 1.47 -3.27 1.65
C GLY A 256 1.88 -4.63 1.05
N ASP A 257 1.03 -5.65 1.25
CA ASP A 257 1.13 -7.02 0.75
C ASP A 257 0.46 -7.21 -0.63
N MET A 258 -0.01 -6.12 -1.24
CA MET A 258 -0.47 -6.05 -2.63
C MET A 258 0.54 -5.23 -3.46
N ASP A 259 0.35 -5.22 -4.78
CA ASP A 259 1.12 -4.38 -5.70
C ASP A 259 0.21 -3.46 -6.52
N ILE A 260 0.67 -2.24 -6.78
CA ILE A 260 -0.07 -1.22 -7.54
C ILE A 260 0.69 -0.96 -8.84
N THR A 261 0.13 -1.38 -9.97
CA THR A 261 0.87 -1.54 -11.23
C THR A 261 0.66 -0.40 -12.22
N GLU A 262 -0.54 0.17 -12.29
CA GLU A 262 -0.86 1.38 -13.07
C GLU A 262 -1.81 2.28 -12.28
N THR A 263 -1.60 3.60 -12.27
CA THR A 263 -2.58 4.56 -11.73
C THR A 263 -2.77 5.80 -12.59
N LYS A 264 -3.97 6.39 -12.53
CA LYS A 264 -4.36 7.48 -13.42
C LYS A 264 -5.46 8.36 -12.83
N VAL A 265 -5.25 9.68 -12.86
CA VAL A 265 -6.32 10.68 -12.68
C VAL A 265 -7.01 10.90 -14.02
N ILE A 266 -8.32 10.65 -14.09
CA ILE A 266 -9.12 10.82 -15.31
C ILE A 266 -9.54 12.29 -15.45
N ASN A 267 -9.11 12.95 -16.53
CA ASN A 267 -9.55 14.32 -16.82
C ASN A 267 -11.01 14.34 -17.30
N THR A 268 -11.89 14.95 -16.53
CA THR A 268 -13.33 15.11 -16.83
C THR A 268 -13.89 16.34 -16.10
N THR A 269 -15.00 16.88 -16.59
CA THR A 269 -15.79 17.96 -15.95
C THR A 269 -17.20 17.51 -15.53
N ALA A 270 -17.44 16.19 -15.57
CA ALA A 270 -18.74 15.58 -15.22
C ALA A 270 -19.12 15.70 -13.73
N SER A 271 -18.13 16.00 -12.88
CA SER A 271 -18.22 16.39 -11.47
C SER A 271 -17.22 17.56 -11.24
N ASP A 272 -17.24 18.19 -10.07
CA ASP A 272 -16.17 19.12 -9.63
C ASP A 272 -14.95 18.41 -9.03
N HIS A 273 -14.99 17.08 -8.92
CA HIS A 273 -13.84 16.20 -8.71
C HIS A 273 -13.47 15.43 -10.00
N ARG A 274 -12.20 15.01 -10.11
CA ARG A 274 -11.70 14.06 -11.10
C ARG A 274 -11.54 12.67 -10.47
N PRO A 275 -12.02 11.58 -11.09
CA PRO A 275 -11.82 10.26 -10.55
C PRO A 275 -10.35 9.81 -10.65
N ILE A 276 -9.95 8.95 -9.72
CA ILE A 276 -8.71 8.18 -9.80
C ILE A 276 -9.08 6.74 -10.15
N VAL A 277 -8.27 6.10 -11.00
CA VAL A 277 -8.22 4.64 -11.13
C VAL A 277 -6.84 4.09 -10.77
N ALA A 278 -6.83 2.87 -10.26
CA ALA A 278 -5.62 2.12 -9.95
C ALA A 278 -5.81 0.63 -10.29
N ASP A 279 -4.78 0.01 -10.85
CA ASP A 279 -4.70 -1.42 -11.11
C ASP A 279 -3.90 -2.07 -9.99
N ILE A 280 -4.52 -3.06 -9.34
CA ILE A 280 -4.00 -3.69 -8.12
C ILE A 280 -3.86 -5.20 -8.34
N ASN A 281 -2.65 -5.72 -8.20
CA ASN A 281 -2.43 -7.16 -8.07
C ASN A 281 -2.65 -7.53 -6.60
N LEU A 282 -3.63 -8.41 -6.35
CA LEU A 282 -3.87 -8.91 -4.99
C LEU A 282 -2.66 -9.70 -4.48
N ASP A 283 -2.07 -10.53 -5.33
CA ASP A 283 -0.83 -11.21 -5.04
C ASP A 283 0.36 -10.35 -5.47
N LYS A 284 1.12 -9.93 -4.46
CA LYS A 284 2.49 -9.45 -4.66
C LYS A 284 3.37 -10.68 -4.82
N GLU A 285 4.00 -10.86 -5.98
CA GLU A 285 5.04 -11.88 -6.13
C GLU A 285 6.22 -11.53 -5.22
N ILE A 286 6.25 -12.18 -4.06
CA ILE A 286 7.42 -12.24 -3.19
C ILE A 286 7.98 -13.65 -3.37
N ASP A 287 9.17 -13.76 -3.98
CA ASP A 287 9.91 -15.02 -4.00
C ASP A 287 10.29 -15.41 -2.57
N ASN A 288 9.41 -16.20 -1.97
CA ASN A 288 9.50 -16.74 -0.62
C ASN A 288 10.13 -18.13 -0.60
N SER A 289 10.62 -18.66 -1.73
CA SER A 289 11.30 -19.97 -1.77
C SER A 289 12.50 -20.00 -0.80
N LEU A 290 13.23 -18.87 -0.75
CA LEU A 290 14.33 -18.64 0.17
C LEU A 290 13.90 -18.16 1.56
N LEU A 291 12.68 -17.67 1.79
CA LEU A 291 12.27 -17.16 3.11
C LEU A 291 12.34 -18.28 4.17
N TYR A 292 12.87 -17.98 5.36
CA TYR A 292 12.87 -18.95 6.46
C TYR A 292 11.43 -19.20 6.97
N PRO A 293 11.08 -20.44 7.37
CA PRO A 293 9.79 -20.72 7.98
C PRO A 293 9.54 -19.84 9.20
N ASN A 294 8.30 -19.39 9.38
CA ASN A 294 7.87 -18.47 10.43
C ASN A 294 8.52 -17.06 10.38
N PHE A 295 9.04 -16.66 9.22
CA PHE A 295 9.35 -15.26 8.90
C PHE A 295 8.34 -14.72 7.86
N PRO A 296 8.11 -13.39 7.77
CA PRO A 296 8.63 -12.34 8.65
C PRO A 296 8.15 -12.52 10.09
N GLU A 297 9.00 -12.13 11.04
CA GLU A 297 8.61 -11.99 12.44
C GLU A 297 7.92 -10.63 12.59
N SER A 298 6.62 -10.67 12.90
CA SER A 298 5.76 -9.50 13.11
C SER A 298 5.67 -9.06 14.57
N PHE A 299 6.28 -9.80 15.51
CA PHE A 299 6.36 -9.44 16.93
C PHE A 299 5.00 -9.29 17.65
N GLU A 300 3.94 -9.91 17.12
CA GLU A 300 2.58 -9.88 17.69
C GLU A 300 2.51 -10.50 19.11
N VAL A 301 1.78 -9.85 20.04
CA VAL A 301 1.65 -10.32 21.43
C VAL A 301 0.20 -10.48 21.89
N THR A 302 -0.19 -11.71 22.25
CA THR A 302 -1.56 -12.05 22.66
C THR A 302 -1.85 -11.83 24.15
N ASP A 303 -0.83 -11.54 24.94
CA ASP A 303 -0.86 -11.39 26.41
C ASP A 303 -0.53 -9.95 26.87
N GLY A 304 -0.56 -8.98 25.95
CA GLY A 304 -0.38 -7.55 26.22
C GLY A 304 1.08 -7.09 26.28
N ASN A 305 1.29 -5.92 26.90
CA ASN A 305 2.57 -5.20 26.89
C ASN A 305 3.79 -6.05 27.29
N PHE A 306 4.82 -6.04 26.44
CA PHE A 306 6.13 -6.63 26.72
C PHE A 306 7.21 -5.54 26.74
N ILE A 307 7.55 -5.04 27.93
CA ILE A 307 8.41 -3.84 28.11
C ILE A 307 9.75 -4.21 28.74
N ASN A 308 10.86 -3.75 28.16
CA ASN A 308 12.17 -3.71 28.81
C ASN A 308 12.93 -2.39 28.53
N TYR A 309 12.50 -1.31 29.17
CA TYR A 309 13.16 0.00 29.10
C TYR A 309 14.17 0.25 30.24
N GLU A 310 14.13 -0.48 31.35
CA GLU A 310 15.05 -0.20 32.48
C GLU A 310 16.46 -0.79 32.30
N GLY A 311 16.68 -1.52 31.20
CA GLY A 311 17.98 -2.07 30.81
C GLY A 311 18.20 -3.50 31.29
N GLY A 312 19.32 -4.08 30.86
CA GLY A 312 19.51 -5.53 30.89
C GLY A 312 18.65 -6.22 29.81
N ASP A 313 18.62 -7.54 29.88
CA ASP A 313 18.13 -8.39 28.80
C ASP A 313 16.82 -9.09 29.19
N ARG A 314 15.87 -9.17 28.25
CA ARG A 314 14.56 -9.79 28.48
C ARG A 314 14.11 -10.56 27.24
N VAL A 315 13.97 -11.88 27.38
CA VAL A 315 13.59 -12.77 26.29
C VAL A 315 12.07 -12.94 26.20
N ARG A 316 11.53 -12.99 24.96
CA ARG A 316 10.20 -13.48 24.61
C ARG A 316 10.30 -14.42 23.41
N THR A 317 9.47 -15.45 23.38
CA THR A 317 9.36 -16.36 22.23
C THR A 317 8.19 -15.95 21.34
N PHE A 318 8.46 -15.88 20.04
CA PHE A 318 7.53 -15.58 18.96
C PHE A 318 7.54 -16.75 17.94
N PRO A 319 6.71 -16.74 16.87
CA PRO A 319 6.70 -17.83 15.88
C PRO A 319 8.06 -18.12 15.24
N SER A 320 8.91 -17.10 15.00
CA SER A 320 10.25 -17.32 14.45
C SER A 320 11.24 -17.94 15.44
N GLY A 321 11.05 -17.71 16.75
CA GLY A 321 11.95 -18.19 17.81
C GLY A 321 12.03 -17.26 19.02
N ALA A 322 13.07 -17.42 19.83
CA ALA A 322 13.32 -16.60 21.02
C ALA A 322 14.06 -15.30 20.66
N TRP A 323 13.55 -14.16 21.13
CA TRP A 323 14.15 -12.85 20.91
C TRP A 323 14.42 -12.13 22.23
N ASN A 324 15.62 -11.57 22.37
CA ASN A 324 16.06 -10.80 23.52
C ASN A 324 15.94 -9.29 23.22
N PHE A 325 15.25 -8.58 24.10
CA PHE A 325 14.97 -7.15 24.02
C PHE A 325 15.77 -6.42 25.10
N THR A 326 16.57 -5.44 24.70
CA THR A 326 17.37 -4.57 25.57
C THR A 326 17.06 -3.12 25.22
N GLN A 327 16.51 -2.33 26.17
CA GLN A 327 16.04 -0.95 25.90
C GLN A 327 14.93 -0.87 24.83
N ALA A 328 14.08 -1.90 24.75
CA ALA A 328 13.01 -2.04 23.77
C ALA A 328 11.71 -2.55 24.40
N ALA A 329 10.58 -2.32 23.74
CA ALA A 329 9.27 -2.77 24.18
C ALA A 329 8.31 -3.02 23.01
N ILE A 330 7.32 -3.88 23.24
CA ILE A 330 6.07 -3.93 22.48
C ILE A 330 4.98 -3.39 23.40
N VAL A 331 4.24 -2.39 22.94
CA VAL A 331 3.24 -1.67 23.75
C VAL A 331 1.87 -1.80 23.08
N ASN A 332 1.21 -2.91 23.39
CA ASN A 332 -0.17 -3.16 23.02
C ASN A 332 -1.12 -2.16 23.74
N ASN A 333 -1.34 -1.01 23.10
CA ASN A 333 -2.27 0.01 23.59
C ASN A 333 -3.17 0.48 22.44
N PRO A 334 -4.46 0.07 22.39
CA PRO A 334 -5.35 0.37 21.28
C PRO A 334 -5.67 1.87 21.10
N ARG A 335 -5.28 2.74 22.03
CA ARG A 335 -5.40 4.20 21.86
C ARG A 335 -4.24 4.85 21.10
N TYR A 336 -3.07 4.21 21.07
CA TYR A 336 -1.82 4.78 20.55
C TYR A 336 -1.05 3.84 19.60
N VAL A 337 -1.64 2.71 19.25
CA VAL A 337 -1.07 1.68 18.36
C VAL A 337 -0.53 2.24 17.04
N TYR A 338 -1.14 3.30 16.50
CA TYR A 338 -0.71 3.93 15.25
C TYR A 338 0.49 4.87 15.40
N ASP A 339 0.82 5.30 16.62
CA ASP A 339 2.06 6.03 16.87
C ASP A 339 3.28 5.14 16.61
N ASP A 340 3.14 3.83 16.74
CA ASP A 340 4.18 2.85 16.42
C ASP A 340 4.23 2.45 14.94
N ARG A 341 3.12 2.60 14.21
CA ARG A 341 2.97 2.31 12.77
C ARG A 341 3.12 0.82 12.40
N PRO A 342 2.23 -0.08 12.87
CA PRO A 342 2.22 -1.49 12.46
C PRO A 342 2.10 -1.66 10.94
N THR A 343 2.78 -2.67 10.41
CA THR A 343 2.95 -3.06 8.99
C THR A 343 2.10 -4.27 8.70
N SER A 344 2.29 -5.33 9.49
CA SER A 344 1.30 -6.36 9.70
C SER A 344 0.73 -6.22 11.12
N GLY A 345 -0.38 -6.91 11.41
CA GLY A 345 -0.97 -6.97 12.76
C GLY A 345 -1.26 -5.60 13.41
N ILE A 346 -0.93 -5.49 14.69
CA ILE A 346 -1.12 -4.30 15.52
C ILE A 346 0.09 -3.96 16.41
N ASP A 347 0.94 -4.92 16.74
CA ASP A 347 2.06 -4.73 17.64
C ASP A 347 3.33 -4.38 16.87
N VAL A 348 4.25 -3.68 17.54
CA VAL A 348 5.48 -3.16 16.93
C VAL A 348 6.56 -3.08 17.99
N VAL A 349 7.80 -3.33 17.59
CA VAL A 349 8.95 -3.19 18.48
C VAL A 349 9.42 -1.74 18.53
N ARG A 350 9.21 -1.09 19.68
CA ARG A 350 9.63 0.29 19.98
C ARG A 350 10.90 0.30 20.82
N MET A 351 12.01 0.80 20.27
CA MET A 351 13.28 1.00 20.98
C MET A 351 13.35 2.41 21.60
N ARG A 352 13.93 2.55 22.80
CA ARG A 352 13.92 3.79 23.60
C ARG A 352 14.68 4.95 22.90
N ASN A 353 14.21 6.17 23.11
CA ASN A 353 14.89 7.41 22.72
C ASN A 353 15.98 7.80 23.72
N ASN A 354 16.80 8.78 23.33
CA ASN A 354 17.71 9.53 24.20
C ASN A 354 18.77 8.69 24.94
N LEU A 355 19.05 7.48 24.44
CA LEU A 355 20.01 6.56 25.05
C LEU A 355 21.46 7.01 24.79
N THR A 356 22.33 6.83 25.79
CA THR A 356 23.79 6.94 25.66
C THR A 356 24.48 5.59 25.45
N THR A 357 23.71 4.50 25.47
CA THR A 357 24.12 3.12 25.15
C THR A 357 23.20 2.55 24.07
N SER A 358 23.62 1.51 23.35
CA SER A 358 22.74 0.90 22.34
C SER A 358 21.49 0.24 22.93
N ALA A 359 20.44 0.17 22.12
CA ALA A 359 19.31 -0.73 22.29
C ALA A 359 19.42 -1.90 21.30
N TYR A 360 18.93 -3.07 21.71
CA TYR A 360 18.99 -4.29 20.91
C TYR A 360 17.65 -5.01 20.88
N VAL A 361 17.34 -5.54 19.71
CA VAL A 361 16.35 -6.62 19.53
C VAL A 361 17.09 -7.69 18.73
N GLN A 362 17.42 -8.80 19.41
CA GLN A 362 18.30 -9.83 18.88
C GLN A 362 17.68 -11.22 18.96
N MET A 363 17.98 -12.06 17.97
CA MET A 363 17.66 -13.48 18.01
C MET A 363 18.51 -14.19 19.06
N ASP A 364 17.89 -15.09 19.83
CA ASP A 364 18.57 -15.99 20.77
C ASP A 364 18.65 -17.44 20.25
N PHE A 365 18.60 -17.58 18.93
CA PHE A 365 18.67 -18.85 18.19
C PHE A 365 19.42 -18.64 16.86
N ASP A 366 20.03 -19.70 16.34
CA ASP A 366 20.74 -19.68 15.05
C ASP A 366 19.88 -20.28 13.93
N LEU A 367 19.97 -19.68 12.75
CA LEU A 367 19.50 -20.24 11.48
C LEU A 367 20.63 -21.00 10.82
N LEU A 368 20.42 -22.29 10.54
CA LEU A 368 21.50 -23.22 10.21
C LEU A 368 22.06 -23.09 8.78
N ASN A 369 21.28 -22.53 7.85
CA ASN A 369 21.57 -22.55 6.41
C ASN A 369 22.05 -21.20 5.86
N GLY A 370 22.67 -20.36 6.69
CA GLY A 370 23.15 -19.05 6.29
C GLY A 370 22.03 -18.05 5.93
N ALA A 371 22.40 -16.99 5.23
CA ALA A 371 21.46 -15.97 4.76
C ALA A 371 21.96 -15.26 3.50
N SER A 372 21.04 -14.99 2.57
CA SER A 372 21.25 -14.18 1.35
C SER A 372 20.73 -12.76 1.49
N LYS A 373 19.64 -12.57 2.25
CA LYS A 373 18.92 -11.30 2.36
C LYS A 373 18.25 -11.16 3.72
N VAL A 374 18.20 -9.95 4.25
CA VAL A 374 17.37 -9.56 5.39
C VAL A 374 16.59 -8.31 5.02
N THR A 375 15.30 -8.27 5.36
CA THR A 375 14.43 -7.10 5.17
C THR A 375 13.77 -6.70 6.49
N VAL A 376 13.69 -5.39 6.76
CA VAL A 376 13.17 -4.85 8.03
C VAL A 376 12.33 -3.62 7.75
N TRP A 377 11.09 -3.56 8.24
CA TRP A 377 10.30 -2.32 8.19
C TRP A 377 10.64 -1.42 9.38
N TYR A 378 10.79 -0.12 9.13
CA TYR A 378 11.20 0.84 10.15
C TYR A 378 10.57 2.24 9.97
N SER A 379 10.39 2.92 11.11
CA SER A 379 9.91 4.31 11.22
C SER A 379 10.26 4.92 12.58
N VAL A 380 9.96 6.21 12.78
CA VAL A 380 9.94 6.81 14.13
C VAL A 380 8.67 6.41 14.89
N TYR A 381 8.65 6.62 16.20
CA TYR A 381 7.41 6.71 16.99
C TYR A 381 6.78 8.11 16.89
N PHE A 382 5.45 8.21 16.77
CA PHE A 382 4.66 9.45 16.68
C PHE A 382 5.32 10.57 15.84
N LYS A 383 5.94 11.57 16.47
CA LYS A 383 6.65 12.70 15.85
C LYS A 383 8.06 12.84 16.45
N ASP A 384 8.63 11.76 16.98
CA ASP A 384 10.00 11.71 17.47
C ASP A 384 10.98 12.02 16.32
N ALA A 385 12.17 12.51 16.66
CA ALA A 385 13.26 12.63 15.71
C ALA A 385 13.67 11.26 15.15
N SER A 386 14.33 11.25 13.99
CA SER A 386 15.01 10.04 13.48
C SER A 386 16.01 9.49 14.52
N SER A 387 16.48 8.27 14.30
CA SER A 387 17.55 7.63 15.07
C SER A 387 18.43 6.79 14.17
N THR A 388 19.73 6.74 14.46
CA THR A 388 20.66 5.86 13.76
C THR A 388 20.60 4.43 14.30
N TRP A 389 20.50 3.46 13.40
CA TRP A 389 20.56 2.03 13.69
C TRP A 389 21.30 1.26 12.59
N ARG A 390 21.64 0.00 12.87
CA ARG A 390 22.32 -0.91 11.94
C ARG A 390 21.87 -2.35 12.14
N LEU A 391 21.99 -3.16 11.10
CA LEU A 391 21.86 -4.61 11.19
C LEU A 391 23.23 -5.22 11.52
N GLU A 392 23.23 -6.12 12.50
CA GLU A 392 24.41 -6.90 12.88
C GLU A 392 24.07 -8.39 12.87
N TYR A 393 25.06 -9.22 12.56
CA TYR A 393 24.95 -10.68 12.56
C TYR A 393 26.05 -11.32 13.40
N SER A 394 25.81 -12.54 13.87
CA SER A 394 26.77 -13.38 14.57
C SER A 394 26.76 -14.78 13.96
N THR A 395 27.96 -15.38 13.86
CA THR A 395 28.17 -16.77 13.42
C THR A 395 28.85 -17.61 14.52
N ASP A 396 28.85 -17.11 15.76
CA ASP A 396 29.50 -17.71 16.94
C ASP A 396 28.57 -17.78 18.16
N GLY A 397 27.26 -17.96 17.89
CA GLY A 397 26.22 -18.12 18.90
C GLY A 397 25.87 -16.83 19.66
N GLY A 398 26.20 -15.66 19.10
CA GLY A 398 25.98 -14.35 19.72
C GLY A 398 27.16 -13.81 20.55
N THR A 399 28.33 -14.46 20.49
CA THR A 399 29.53 -14.06 21.25
C THR A 399 30.16 -12.79 20.67
N THR A 400 30.25 -12.68 19.35
CA THR A 400 30.68 -11.49 18.62
C THR A 400 29.65 -11.10 17.56
N TRP A 401 29.61 -9.82 17.22
CA TRP A 401 28.62 -9.24 16.32
C TRP A 401 29.31 -8.39 15.25
N THR A 402 29.02 -8.69 13.99
CA THR A 402 29.57 -8.00 12.81
C THR A 402 28.47 -7.19 12.13
N GLN A 403 28.76 -5.92 11.82
CA GLN A 403 27.83 -5.08 11.05
C GLN A 403 27.70 -5.56 9.61
N THR A 404 26.48 -5.52 9.07
CA THR A 404 26.21 -5.69 7.64
C THR A 404 25.47 -4.46 7.09
N GLY A 405 25.88 -4.01 5.91
CA GLY A 405 25.43 -2.75 5.33
C GLY A 405 25.86 -1.49 6.10
N SER A 406 25.41 -0.34 5.62
CA SER A 406 25.64 0.97 6.23
C SER A 406 24.69 1.24 7.39
N ASP A 407 25.06 2.20 8.24
CA ASP A 407 24.15 2.77 9.24
C ASP A 407 22.94 3.45 8.57
N ILE A 408 21.75 3.18 9.08
CA ILE A 408 20.48 3.75 8.63
C ILE A 408 20.08 4.86 9.60
N SER A 409 19.89 6.07 9.10
CA SER A 409 19.63 7.29 9.91
C SER A 409 18.45 8.13 9.44
N ASP A 410 17.66 7.60 8.50
CA ASP A 410 16.58 8.31 7.80
C ASP A 410 15.18 7.79 8.16
N ALA A 411 15.05 7.17 9.34
CA ALA A 411 13.76 6.81 9.92
C ALA A 411 12.84 8.03 9.98
N GLY A 412 11.65 7.91 9.39
CA GLY A 412 10.70 9.02 9.24
C GLY A 412 9.29 8.66 9.69
N PHE A 413 8.36 9.59 9.46
CA PHE A 413 6.93 9.33 9.67
C PHE A 413 6.43 8.27 8.67
N VAL A 414 6.75 8.45 7.38
CA VAL A 414 6.46 7.43 6.35
C VAL A 414 7.42 6.27 6.59
N LYS A 415 6.87 5.05 6.65
CA LYS A 415 7.65 3.83 6.83
C LYS A 415 8.54 3.56 5.63
N LYS A 416 9.65 2.88 5.92
CA LYS A 416 10.61 2.41 4.92
C LYS A 416 10.92 0.96 5.18
N GLN A 417 11.31 0.23 4.14
CA GLN A 417 11.88 -1.10 4.27
C GLN A 417 13.39 -1.01 4.03
N ALA A 418 14.18 -1.45 5.00
CA ALA A 418 15.60 -1.65 4.84
C ALA A 418 15.82 -3.01 4.18
N VAL A 419 16.74 -3.08 3.22
CA VAL A 419 17.11 -4.32 2.53
C VAL A 419 18.63 -4.50 2.64
N PHE A 420 19.05 -5.61 3.22
CA PHE A 420 20.44 -5.99 3.38
C PHE A 420 20.69 -7.26 2.58
N ASN A 421 21.48 -7.18 1.52
CA ASN A 421 21.96 -8.35 0.77
C ASN A 421 23.31 -8.80 1.36
N MET A 422 23.52 -10.11 1.47
CA MET A 422 24.68 -10.73 2.10
C MET A 422 24.93 -12.13 1.53
N ASP A 423 26.05 -12.76 1.91
CA ASP A 423 26.41 -14.12 1.47
C ASP A 423 26.90 -15.00 2.64
N ILE A 424 26.12 -15.01 3.73
CA ILE A 424 26.52 -15.69 4.97
C ILE A 424 26.26 -17.19 4.82
N THR A 425 27.23 -18.02 5.24
CA THR A 425 27.18 -19.48 5.13
C THR A 425 27.27 -20.12 6.51
N GLY A 426 26.48 -21.17 6.75
CA GLY A 426 26.42 -21.87 8.05
C GLY A 426 25.55 -21.17 9.09
N PRO A 427 25.65 -21.55 10.38
CA PRO A 427 24.85 -20.97 11.45
C PRO A 427 24.99 -19.45 11.56
N VAL A 428 23.86 -18.74 11.54
CA VAL A 428 23.81 -17.27 11.67
C VAL A 428 22.62 -16.83 12.51
N ARG A 429 22.81 -15.79 13.33
CA ARG A 429 21.74 -15.05 14.02
C ARG A 429 21.92 -13.55 13.83
N PHE A 430 20.83 -12.79 13.97
CA PHE A 430 20.80 -11.34 13.71
C PHE A 430 20.35 -10.52 14.90
N ARG A 431 20.75 -9.25 14.91
CA ARG A 431 20.18 -8.21 15.78
C ARG A 431 20.06 -6.87 15.09
N ILE A 432 19.02 -6.14 15.47
CA ILE A 432 18.88 -4.72 15.18
C ILE A 432 19.57 -3.97 16.32
N ASN A 433 20.63 -3.21 16.02
CA ASN A 433 21.36 -2.37 16.97
C ASN A 433 21.03 -0.91 16.71
N LYS A 434 20.27 -0.28 17.61
CA LYS A 434 20.02 1.17 17.61
C LYS A 434 21.06 1.87 18.46
N LEU A 435 21.73 2.87 17.90
CA LEU A 435 22.90 3.50 18.51
C LEU A 435 22.55 4.45 19.66
N GLY A 436 23.35 4.39 20.73
CA GLY A 436 23.25 5.27 21.90
C GLY A 436 23.82 6.67 21.69
N LEU A 437 23.28 7.46 20.75
CA LEU A 437 23.82 8.76 20.35
C LEU A 437 23.44 9.96 21.25
N GLY A 438 22.96 9.72 22.48
CA GLY A 438 22.49 10.79 23.37
C GLY A 438 21.14 11.34 22.91
N THR A 439 20.92 12.66 23.04
CA THR A 439 19.59 13.30 22.84
C THR A 439 19.34 13.89 21.45
N THR A 440 20.35 14.00 20.59
CA THR A 440 20.22 14.61 19.26
C THR A 440 20.03 13.53 18.20
N ASN A 441 19.00 13.64 17.36
CA ASN A 441 18.67 12.66 16.31
C ASN A 441 18.71 11.21 16.83
N ASN A 442 18.05 10.98 17.97
CA ASN A 442 17.99 9.69 18.64
C ASN A 442 16.60 9.45 19.26
N GLY A 443 15.54 9.64 18.47
CA GLY A 443 14.15 9.38 18.89
C GLY A 443 13.86 7.90 19.12
N ARG A 444 12.60 7.54 19.39
CA ARG A 444 12.18 6.14 19.48
C ARG A 444 12.07 5.57 18.07
N LEU A 445 12.71 4.42 17.87
CA LEU A 445 12.69 3.66 16.62
C LEU A 445 11.61 2.59 16.73
N CYS A 446 10.77 2.48 15.70
CA CYS A 446 9.78 1.44 15.54
C CYS A 446 10.28 0.47 14.46
N ILE A 447 10.26 -0.83 14.76
CA ILE A 447 10.67 -1.92 13.89
C ILE A 447 9.57 -2.98 13.83
N ASP A 448 9.35 -3.52 12.64
CA ASP A 448 8.32 -4.50 12.35
C ASP A 448 8.70 -5.38 11.14
N ASP A 449 7.96 -6.49 10.94
CA ASP A 449 8.05 -7.42 9.81
C ASP A 449 9.51 -7.76 9.42
N PHE A 450 10.27 -8.29 10.39
CA PHE A 450 11.67 -8.66 10.20
C PHE A 450 11.75 -9.99 9.45
N ALA A 451 12.25 -10.01 8.21
CA ALA A 451 12.32 -11.21 7.36
C ALA A 451 13.76 -11.60 7.01
N ILE A 452 14.06 -12.89 7.03
CA ILE A 452 15.37 -13.47 6.69
C ILE A 452 15.19 -14.52 5.60
N TYR A 453 16.04 -14.47 4.58
CA TYR A 453 16.06 -15.38 3.44
C TYR A 453 17.34 -16.22 3.48
N LYS A 454 17.18 -17.54 3.32
CA LYS A 454 18.23 -18.56 3.20
C LYS A 454 19.23 -18.20 2.11
N LYS A 455 20.46 -18.70 2.26
CA LYS A 455 21.45 -18.71 1.18
C LYS A 455 21.07 -19.76 0.11
#